data_AF-A0A4Z0C0X1-F1
#
_entry.id   AF-A0A4Z0C0X1-F1
#
_cell.length_a   1.000
_cell.length_b   1.000
_cell.length_c   1.000
_cell.angle_alpha   90.00
_cell.angle_beta   90.00
_cell.angle_gamma   90.00
#
_symmetry.space_group_name_H-M   'P 1'
#
loop_
_entity.id
_entity.type
_entity.pdbx_description
1 polymer ?
#
loop_
_entity_poly.entity_id
_entity_poly.type
_entity_poly.pdbx_seq_one_letter_code
_entity_poly.pdbx_strand_id
1 'polypeptide(L)'
;MNEPTSPAAAPAEGTAARPPKKERRAARPLHPTLHTLFELYPRLFGARFVPLKLGVFEELTAAHPDRLKPEDLKVALGLHTRSTRYLEAVAAGLPRHDLEGRPVDAVAPEHVHHAILELYRRKSSTPQEPQARRRAVSQLAEAIGRSGLGRDGYRERFGGGPDYAVALLDEALMVLGQKSARQEALRRAFQASGKSAEEFAEMYGLGVAEVRALTA
;
A
#
# COMPACT_ATOMS: atom_id res chain seq x y z
N MET A 1 28.04 -64.48 43.95
CA MET A 1 28.48 -63.69 42.77
C MET A 1 27.33 -62.78 42.41
N ASN A 2 27.48 -61.47 42.63
CA ASN A 2 26.70 -60.39 42.03
C ASN A 2 27.36 -59.07 42.48
N GLU A 3 27.68 -58.22 41.51
CA GLU A 3 28.53 -57.03 41.61
C GLU A 3 27.88 -55.86 42.37
N PRO A 4 28.67 -54.95 42.98
CA PRO A 4 28.18 -53.68 43.45
C PRO A 4 28.15 -52.59 42.36
N THR A 5 26.98 -51.99 42.26
CA THR A 5 26.56 -50.78 41.54
C THR A 5 27.56 -49.61 41.59
N SER A 6 27.88 -49.06 40.42
CA SER A 6 28.62 -47.79 40.23
C SER A 6 27.65 -46.58 40.19
N PRO A 7 28.02 -45.38 40.69
CA PRO A 7 27.08 -44.30 40.93
C PRO A 7 26.94 -43.30 39.77
N ALA A 8 25.85 -42.53 39.86
CA ALA A 8 25.36 -41.51 38.94
C ALA A 8 26.36 -40.38 38.63
N ALA A 9 26.37 -39.92 37.38
CA ALA A 9 26.92 -38.64 36.96
C ALA A 9 25.86 -37.86 36.13
N ALA A 10 25.57 -36.64 36.57
CA ALA A 10 24.65 -35.71 35.93
C ALA A 10 25.20 -35.18 34.58
N PRO A 11 24.34 -34.85 33.60
CA PRO A 11 24.80 -34.24 32.35
C PRO A 11 25.11 -32.76 32.55
N ALA A 12 26.32 -32.37 32.14
CA ALA A 12 26.81 -31.00 32.07
C ALA A 12 26.06 -30.18 31.02
N GLU A 13 25.86 -28.91 31.33
CA GLU A 13 25.15 -27.88 30.58
C GLU A 13 25.72 -27.70 29.16
N GLY A 14 24.87 -27.89 28.15
CA GLY A 14 25.16 -27.57 26.76
C GLY A 14 25.25 -26.05 26.56
N THR A 15 26.43 -25.57 26.20
CA THR A 15 26.63 -24.19 25.74
C THR A 15 25.87 -23.98 24.43
N ALA A 16 24.70 -23.36 24.50
CA ALA A 16 23.92 -22.98 23.31
C ALA A 16 24.64 -21.84 22.57
N ALA A 17 25.26 -22.17 21.44
CA ALA A 17 25.82 -21.20 20.51
C ALA A 17 24.71 -20.28 19.96
N ARG A 18 24.81 -18.97 20.26
CA ARG A 18 23.97 -17.93 19.67
C ARG A 18 24.21 -17.85 18.15
N PRO A 19 23.18 -17.78 17.30
CA PRO A 19 23.37 -17.65 15.87
C PRO A 19 23.98 -16.26 15.53
N PRO A 20 24.84 -16.17 14.51
CA PRO A 20 25.49 -14.92 14.14
C PRO A 20 24.47 -13.90 13.62
N LYS A 21 24.62 -12.65 14.08
CA LYS A 21 23.88 -11.48 13.57
C LYS A 21 24.18 -11.34 12.07
N LYS A 22 23.14 -11.42 11.23
CA LYS A 22 23.24 -11.11 9.80
C LYS A 22 23.80 -9.70 9.64
N GLU A 23 25.05 -9.61 9.18
CA GLU A 23 25.65 -8.36 8.72
C GLU A 23 24.71 -7.70 7.71
N ARG A 24 24.46 -6.41 7.92
CA ARG A 24 23.69 -5.59 7.00
C ARG A 24 24.42 -5.62 5.66
N ARG A 25 23.92 -6.41 4.71
CA ARG A 25 24.42 -6.45 3.33
C ARG A 25 24.63 -5.01 2.85
N ALA A 26 25.87 -4.68 2.47
CA ALA A 26 26.20 -3.38 1.91
C ALA A 26 25.19 -3.03 0.81
N ALA A 27 24.67 -1.80 0.83
CA ALA A 27 23.71 -1.35 -0.16
C ALA A 27 24.35 -1.52 -1.55
N ARG A 28 23.69 -2.27 -2.44
CA ARG A 28 24.15 -2.41 -3.82
C ARG A 28 24.27 -1.00 -4.43
N PRO A 29 25.35 -0.71 -5.19
CA PRO A 29 25.50 0.58 -5.83
C PRO A 29 24.28 0.87 -6.72
N LEU A 30 23.77 2.09 -6.63
CA LEU A 30 22.65 2.55 -7.46
C LEU A 30 23.07 2.54 -8.93
N HIS A 31 22.14 2.20 -9.82
CA HIS A 31 22.38 2.26 -11.25
C HIS A 31 22.78 3.69 -11.67
N PRO A 32 23.87 3.90 -12.44
CA PRO A 32 24.36 5.25 -12.75
C PRO A 32 23.30 6.16 -13.36
N THR A 33 22.50 5.67 -14.31
CA THR A 33 21.42 6.46 -14.92
C THR A 33 20.32 6.82 -13.94
N LEU A 34 20.05 5.97 -12.94
CA LEU A 34 19.11 6.32 -11.88
C LEU A 34 19.67 7.43 -10.99
N HIS A 35 20.99 7.41 -10.73
CA HIS A 35 21.70 8.53 -10.08
C HIS A 35 21.52 9.84 -10.86
N THR A 36 21.78 9.83 -12.17
CA THR A 36 21.56 10.99 -13.05
C THR A 36 20.12 11.50 -13.00
N LEU A 37 19.12 10.61 -12.94
CA LEU A 37 17.71 11.02 -12.81
C LEU A 37 17.42 11.72 -11.47
N PHE A 38 18.05 11.29 -10.36
CA PHE A 38 17.92 11.98 -9.07
C PHE A 38 18.45 13.42 -9.13
N GLU A 39 19.56 13.64 -9.84
CA GLU A 39 20.16 14.97 -10.01
C GLU A 39 19.32 15.88 -10.91
N LEU A 40 18.85 15.34 -12.04
CA LEU A 40 18.10 16.12 -13.04
C LEU A 40 16.67 16.42 -12.59
N TYR A 41 16.00 15.44 -11.96
CA TYR A 41 14.57 15.51 -11.62
C TYR A 41 14.32 15.13 -10.15
N PRO A 42 14.87 15.89 -9.18
CA PRO A 42 14.78 15.56 -7.76
C PRO A 42 13.34 15.55 -7.22
N ARG A 43 12.40 16.26 -7.87
CA ARG A 43 10.98 16.25 -7.51
C ARG A 43 10.27 14.94 -7.87
N LEU A 44 10.76 14.21 -8.86
CA LEU A 44 10.18 12.94 -9.32
C LEU A 44 10.91 11.74 -8.72
N PHE A 45 12.23 11.78 -8.72
CA PHE A 45 13.05 10.65 -8.33
C PHE A 45 13.58 10.76 -6.90
N GLY A 46 13.66 11.95 -6.30
CA GLY A 46 14.35 12.24 -5.04
C GLY A 46 13.74 11.68 -3.76
N ALA A 47 13.70 12.51 -2.71
CA ALA A 47 13.27 12.07 -1.39
C ALA A 47 11.78 11.68 -1.35
N ARG A 48 10.95 12.24 -2.24
CA ARG A 48 9.54 11.87 -2.38
C ARG A 48 9.33 11.18 -3.72
N PHE A 49 8.71 10.00 -3.69
CA PHE A 49 8.38 9.24 -4.88
C PHE A 49 6.95 9.59 -5.30
N VAL A 50 6.75 9.77 -6.60
CA VAL A 50 5.44 10.06 -7.20
C VAL A 50 5.25 9.20 -8.46
N PRO A 51 4.00 8.81 -8.80
CA PRO A 51 3.73 8.13 -10.06
C PRO A 51 4.14 9.00 -11.25
N LEU A 52 4.77 8.40 -12.25
CA LEU A 52 5.24 9.13 -13.44
C LEU A 52 4.12 9.25 -14.49
N LYS A 53 4.13 10.35 -15.23
CA LYS A 53 3.30 10.56 -16.43
C LYS A 53 3.54 9.45 -17.47
N LEU A 54 2.50 9.11 -18.23
CA LEU A 54 2.63 8.22 -19.38
C LEU A 54 3.43 8.93 -20.48
N GLY A 55 4.37 8.23 -21.13
CA GLY A 55 5.28 8.84 -22.11
C GLY A 55 6.52 9.51 -21.50
N VAL A 56 6.75 9.38 -20.17
CA VAL A 56 7.91 9.97 -19.50
C VAL A 56 9.25 9.48 -20.06
N PHE A 57 9.29 8.27 -20.62
CA PHE A 57 10.51 7.71 -21.20
C PHE A 57 10.94 8.50 -22.45
N GLU A 58 9.99 8.78 -23.33
CA GLU A 58 10.18 9.56 -24.54
C GLU A 58 10.54 11.00 -24.20
N GLU A 59 9.85 11.61 -23.23
CA GLU A 59 10.13 12.96 -22.77
C GLU A 59 11.55 13.08 -22.17
N LEU A 60 11.97 12.13 -21.33
CA LEU A 60 13.33 12.10 -20.75
C LEU A 60 14.41 11.89 -21.82
N THR A 61 14.18 10.99 -22.78
CA THR A 61 15.13 10.70 -23.86
C THR A 61 15.30 11.93 -24.76
N ALA A 62 14.21 12.62 -25.10
CA ALA A 62 14.24 13.84 -25.91
C ALA A 62 14.90 15.02 -25.18
N ALA A 63 14.68 15.15 -23.86
CA ALA A 63 15.26 16.23 -23.06
C ALA A 63 16.78 16.08 -22.85
N HIS A 64 17.28 14.84 -22.83
CA HIS A 64 18.68 14.54 -22.49
C HIS A 64 19.30 13.42 -23.36
N PRO A 65 19.34 13.57 -24.69
CA PRO A 65 19.77 12.49 -25.60
C PRO A 65 21.21 12.02 -25.33
N ASP A 66 22.11 12.94 -24.95
CA ASP A 66 23.52 12.62 -24.70
C ASP A 66 23.78 12.02 -23.30
N ARG A 67 22.87 12.25 -22.34
CA ARG A 67 23.04 11.83 -20.94
C ARG A 67 22.19 10.61 -20.57
N LEU A 68 21.07 10.41 -21.24
CA LEU A 68 20.11 9.34 -20.96
C LEU A 68 20.01 8.41 -22.17
N LYS A 69 20.94 7.45 -22.24
CA LYS A 69 20.88 6.40 -23.26
C LYS A 69 19.60 5.57 -23.09
N PRO A 70 18.83 5.32 -24.16
CA PRO A 70 17.53 4.64 -24.08
C PRO A 70 17.53 3.32 -23.29
N GLU A 71 18.52 2.45 -23.53
CA GLU A 71 18.61 1.15 -22.87
C GLU A 71 18.85 1.28 -21.35
N ASP A 72 19.78 2.15 -20.96
CA ASP A 72 20.10 2.40 -19.56
C ASP A 72 18.95 3.10 -18.84
N LEU A 73 18.24 4.00 -19.54
CA LEU A 73 17.06 4.68 -19.00
C LEU A 73 15.93 3.69 -18.75
N LYS A 74 15.69 2.75 -19.66
CA LYS A 74 14.68 1.71 -19.49
C LYS A 74 14.95 0.84 -18.26
N VAL A 75 16.21 0.46 -18.04
CA VAL A 75 16.63 -0.27 -16.83
C VAL A 75 16.40 0.59 -15.58
N ALA A 76 16.83 1.84 -15.58
CA ALA A 76 16.68 2.75 -14.44
C ALA A 76 15.20 2.99 -14.06
N LEU A 77 14.34 3.25 -15.04
CA LEU A 77 12.91 3.41 -14.82
C LEU A 77 12.27 2.10 -14.32
N GLY A 78 12.69 0.95 -14.85
CA GLY A 78 12.26 -0.37 -14.37
C GLY A 78 12.59 -0.58 -12.89
N LEU A 79 13.80 -0.21 -12.46
CA LEU A 79 14.21 -0.26 -11.05
C LEU A 79 13.39 0.70 -10.18
N HIS A 80 13.18 1.94 -10.64
CA HIS A 80 12.43 2.96 -9.91
C HIS A 80 10.98 2.54 -9.71
N THR A 81 10.28 2.17 -10.79
CA THR A 81 8.85 1.86 -10.81
C THR A 81 8.48 0.56 -10.08
N ARG A 82 9.43 -0.36 -9.91
CA ARG A 82 9.24 -1.60 -9.12
C ARG A 82 9.65 -1.45 -7.65
N SER A 83 10.24 -0.32 -7.27
CA SER A 83 10.68 -0.07 -5.89
C SER A 83 9.47 0.00 -4.94
N THR A 84 9.67 -0.41 -3.69
CA THR A 84 8.60 -0.35 -2.67
C THR A 84 8.06 1.06 -2.50
N ARG A 85 8.94 2.07 -2.48
CA ARG A 85 8.56 3.48 -2.30
C ARG A 85 7.69 4.00 -3.44
N TYR A 86 7.98 3.58 -4.67
CA TYR A 86 7.14 3.91 -5.83
C TYR A 86 5.76 3.25 -5.73
N LEU A 87 5.72 1.96 -5.41
CA LEU A 87 4.44 1.26 -5.23
C LEU A 87 3.62 1.84 -4.08
N GLU A 88 4.24 2.33 -3.00
CA GLU A 88 3.55 3.04 -1.93
C GLU A 88 2.91 4.35 -2.41
N ALA A 89 3.59 5.11 -3.27
CA ALA A 89 3.05 6.33 -3.87
C ALA A 89 1.85 6.03 -4.78
N VAL A 90 1.92 4.95 -5.57
CA VAL A 90 0.83 4.46 -6.42
C VAL A 90 -0.35 3.97 -5.58
N ALA A 91 -0.11 3.15 -4.55
CA ALA A 91 -1.13 2.62 -3.65
C ALA A 91 -1.83 3.71 -2.83
N ALA A 92 -1.14 4.82 -2.55
CA ALA A 92 -1.72 6.01 -1.93
C ALA A 92 -2.67 6.78 -2.87
N GLY A 93 -2.74 6.43 -4.15
CA GLY A 93 -3.62 7.08 -5.13
C GLY A 93 -3.14 8.48 -5.54
N LEU A 94 -1.83 8.76 -5.42
CA LEU A 94 -1.28 10.02 -5.92
C LEU A 94 -1.48 10.13 -7.45
N PRO A 95 -1.68 11.34 -8.00
CA PRO A 95 -1.73 11.54 -9.44
C PRO A 95 -0.35 11.28 -10.06
N ARG A 96 -0.33 11.05 -11.37
CA ARG A 96 0.88 11.07 -12.19
C ARG A 96 1.46 12.48 -12.25
N HIS A 97 2.79 12.57 -12.32
CA HIS A 97 3.50 13.84 -12.39
C HIS A 97 4.33 13.93 -13.68
N ASP A 98 4.31 15.12 -14.30
CA ASP A 98 5.16 15.46 -15.45
C ASP A 98 6.61 15.76 -15.05
N LEU A 99 7.48 16.06 -16.02
CA LEU A 99 8.90 16.37 -15.77
C LEU A 99 9.12 17.60 -14.89
N GLU A 100 8.19 18.55 -14.86
CA GLU A 100 8.23 19.71 -13.97
C GLU A 100 7.78 19.36 -12.53
N GLY A 101 7.27 18.15 -12.33
CA GLY A 101 6.74 17.66 -11.06
C GLY A 101 5.34 18.17 -10.75
N ARG A 102 4.56 18.53 -11.77
CA ARG A 102 3.15 18.93 -11.63
C ARG A 102 2.23 17.72 -11.79
N PRO A 103 1.15 17.63 -11.01
CA PRO A 103 0.15 16.57 -11.18
C PRO A 103 -0.60 16.75 -12.50
N VAL A 104 -0.76 15.66 -13.26
CA VAL A 104 -1.40 15.68 -14.59
C VAL A 104 -2.59 14.75 -14.69
N ASP A 105 -2.41 13.47 -14.43
CA ASP A 105 -3.44 12.44 -14.66
C ASP A 105 -3.65 11.57 -13.42
N ALA A 106 -4.87 11.07 -13.24
CA ALA A 106 -5.11 10.05 -12.24
C ALA A 106 -4.39 8.74 -12.61
N VAL A 107 -3.90 8.03 -11.60
CA VAL A 107 -3.44 6.65 -11.80
C VAL A 107 -4.66 5.75 -11.96
N ALA A 108 -4.68 4.94 -13.02
CA ALA A 108 -5.78 4.02 -13.30
C ALA A 108 -6.03 3.06 -12.11
N PRO A 109 -7.29 2.73 -11.78
CA PRO A 109 -7.64 1.86 -10.66
C PRO A 109 -6.89 0.53 -10.65
N GLU A 110 -6.61 -0.05 -11.82
CA GLU A 110 -5.89 -1.30 -12.00
C GLU A 110 -4.47 -1.24 -11.45
N HIS A 111 -3.77 -0.12 -11.69
CA HIS A 111 -2.41 0.07 -11.20
C HIS A 111 -2.39 0.30 -9.69
N VAL A 112 -3.38 1.02 -9.15
CA VAL A 112 -3.52 1.22 -7.69
C VAL A 112 -3.79 -0.12 -7.01
N HIS A 113 -4.75 -0.88 -7.52
CA HIS A 113 -5.10 -2.21 -7.03
C HIS A 113 -3.88 -3.15 -7.02
N HIS A 114 -3.18 -3.22 -8.16
CA HIS A 114 -1.97 -4.04 -8.29
C HIS A 114 -0.88 -3.64 -7.30
N ALA A 115 -0.62 -2.33 -7.13
CA ALA A 115 0.40 -1.86 -6.20
C ALA A 115 0.08 -2.24 -4.74
N ILE A 116 -1.18 -2.17 -4.33
CA ILE A 116 -1.61 -2.58 -2.98
C ILE A 116 -1.35 -4.08 -2.77
N LEU A 117 -1.77 -4.92 -3.72
CA LEU A 117 -1.57 -6.37 -3.64
C LEU A 117 -0.08 -6.74 -3.66
N GLU A 118 0.74 -6.10 -4.49
CA GLU A 118 2.17 -6.34 -4.57
C GLU A 118 2.89 -5.95 -3.27
N LEU A 119 2.49 -4.83 -2.63
CA LEU A 119 3.02 -4.43 -1.32
C LEU A 119 2.66 -5.44 -0.23
N TYR A 120 1.42 -5.94 -0.21
CA TYR A 120 1.02 -7.02 0.70
C TYR A 120 1.82 -8.29 0.44
N ARG A 121 1.92 -8.73 -0.81
CA ARG A 121 2.64 -9.95 -1.22
C ARG A 121 4.11 -9.92 -0.79
N ARG A 122 4.76 -8.77 -0.81
CA ARG A 122 6.15 -8.61 -0.31
C ARG A 122 6.28 -8.82 1.20
N LYS A 123 5.18 -8.72 1.95
CA LYS A 123 5.14 -8.82 3.41
C LYS A 123 4.38 -10.06 3.91
N SER A 124 3.72 -10.81 3.03
CA SER A 124 2.85 -11.92 3.41
C SER A 124 3.56 -13.08 4.10
N SER A 125 4.87 -13.25 3.87
CA SER A 125 5.68 -14.28 4.53
C SER A 125 6.56 -13.73 5.65
N THR A 126 6.24 -12.54 6.17
CA THR A 126 7.01 -11.86 7.21
C THR A 126 6.17 -11.69 8.48
N PRO A 127 6.77 -11.49 9.67
CA PRO A 127 6.01 -11.21 10.90
C PRO A 127 5.13 -9.94 10.83
N GLN A 128 5.36 -9.06 9.85
CA GLN A 128 4.56 -7.87 9.61
C GLN A 128 3.27 -8.15 8.83
N GLU A 129 3.00 -9.40 8.43
CA GLU A 129 1.81 -9.76 7.64
C GLU A 129 0.50 -9.22 8.24
N PRO A 130 0.20 -9.34 9.55
CA PRO A 130 -1.10 -8.87 10.07
C PRO A 130 -1.28 -7.36 9.91
N GLN A 131 -0.19 -6.59 10.04
CA GLN A 131 -0.22 -5.16 9.80
C GLN A 131 -0.31 -4.83 8.30
N ALA A 132 0.38 -5.58 7.45
CA ALA A 132 0.32 -5.43 6.01
C ALA A 132 -1.09 -5.73 5.47
N ARG A 133 -1.76 -6.77 6.01
CA ARG A 133 -3.14 -7.13 5.70
C ARG A 133 -4.10 -6.01 6.03
N ARG A 134 -4.05 -5.48 7.27
CA ARG A 134 -4.87 -4.32 7.69
C ARG A 134 -4.65 -3.10 6.80
N ARG A 135 -3.38 -2.80 6.46
CA ARG A 135 -3.05 -1.69 5.55
C ARG A 135 -3.62 -1.93 4.15
N ALA A 136 -3.47 -3.13 3.60
CA ALA A 136 -3.98 -3.47 2.28
C ALA A 136 -5.51 -3.37 2.20
N VAL A 137 -6.22 -3.88 3.22
CA VAL A 137 -7.69 -3.79 3.31
C VAL A 137 -8.14 -2.32 3.36
N SER A 138 -7.49 -1.49 4.19
CA SER A 138 -7.80 -0.06 4.26
C SER A 138 -7.56 0.65 2.92
N GLN A 139 -6.41 0.41 2.29
CA GLN A 139 -6.06 1.01 1.00
C GLN A 139 -6.98 0.54 -0.13
N LEU A 140 -7.39 -0.74 -0.13
CA LEU A 140 -8.37 -1.26 -1.08
C LEU A 140 -9.73 -0.59 -0.90
N ALA A 141 -10.20 -0.43 0.34
CA ALA A 141 -11.47 0.25 0.62
C ALA A 141 -11.45 1.71 0.11
N GLU A 142 -10.35 2.43 0.33
CA GLU A 142 -10.16 3.77 -0.23
C GLU A 142 -10.09 3.78 -1.76
N ALA A 143 -9.37 2.82 -2.35
CA ALA A 143 -9.22 2.71 -3.80
C ALA A 143 -10.57 2.43 -4.49
N ILE A 144 -11.41 1.58 -3.91
CA ILE A 144 -12.78 1.32 -4.38
C ILE A 144 -13.59 2.63 -4.38
N GLY A 145 -13.56 3.38 -3.28
CA GLY A 145 -14.25 4.67 -3.19
C GLY A 145 -13.76 5.69 -4.24
N ARG A 146 -12.45 5.81 -4.44
CA ARG A 146 -11.85 6.71 -5.44
C ARG A 146 -12.10 6.27 -6.89
N SER A 147 -12.32 4.99 -7.14
CA SER A 147 -12.47 4.46 -8.50
C SER A 147 -13.75 4.89 -9.22
N GLY A 148 -14.79 5.27 -8.46
CA GLY A 148 -16.12 5.55 -9.02
C GLY A 148 -16.88 4.31 -9.54
N LEU A 149 -16.29 3.11 -9.47
CA LEU A 149 -16.89 1.87 -9.99
C LEU A 149 -18.01 1.29 -9.10
N GLY A 150 -18.14 1.79 -7.87
CA GLY A 150 -18.98 1.19 -6.85
C GLY A 150 -18.50 -0.22 -6.45
N ARG A 151 -19.26 -0.89 -5.58
CA ARG A 151 -18.90 -2.21 -5.05
C ARG A 151 -18.94 -3.30 -6.12
N ASP A 152 -20.03 -3.38 -6.88
CA ASP A 152 -20.24 -4.48 -7.82
C ASP A 152 -19.34 -4.35 -9.06
N GLY A 153 -19.21 -3.13 -9.61
CA GLY A 153 -18.30 -2.87 -10.73
C GLY A 153 -16.83 -3.11 -10.37
N TYR A 154 -16.43 -2.81 -9.13
CA TYR A 154 -15.07 -3.13 -8.67
C TYR A 154 -14.86 -4.64 -8.52
N ARG A 155 -15.86 -5.39 -8.02
CA ARG A 155 -15.78 -6.86 -7.94
C ARG A 155 -15.74 -7.51 -9.32
N GLU A 156 -16.52 -7.03 -10.28
CA GLU A 156 -16.48 -7.54 -11.66
C GLU A 156 -15.09 -7.37 -12.27
N ARG A 157 -14.47 -6.21 -12.07
CA ARG A 157 -13.16 -5.89 -12.64
C ARG A 157 -11.98 -6.57 -11.92
N PHE A 158 -12.06 -6.72 -10.59
CA PHE A 158 -10.92 -7.13 -9.75
C PHE A 158 -11.15 -8.40 -8.92
N GLY A 159 -12.30 -9.07 -9.08
CA GLY A 159 -12.69 -10.22 -8.28
C GLY A 159 -11.97 -11.53 -8.61
N GLY A 160 -11.19 -11.57 -9.68
CA GLY A 160 -10.37 -12.72 -10.05
C GLY A 160 -8.93 -12.60 -9.54
N GLY A 161 -8.23 -13.73 -9.39
CA GLY A 161 -6.83 -13.76 -9.01
C GLY A 161 -6.51 -14.87 -8.00
N PRO A 162 -5.32 -14.82 -7.37
CA PRO A 162 -4.96 -15.76 -6.32
C PRO A 162 -5.81 -15.55 -5.06
N ASP A 163 -6.01 -16.61 -4.28
CA ASP A 163 -6.91 -16.63 -3.11
C ASP A 163 -6.69 -15.46 -2.12
N TYR A 164 -5.43 -15.09 -1.87
CA TYR A 164 -5.12 -13.98 -0.97
C TYR A 164 -5.65 -12.63 -1.49
N ALA A 165 -5.64 -12.42 -2.82
CA ALA A 165 -6.11 -11.18 -3.44
C ALA A 165 -7.63 -11.08 -3.34
N VAL A 166 -8.32 -12.18 -3.62
CA VAL A 166 -9.78 -12.28 -3.49
C VAL A 166 -10.18 -12.05 -2.03
N ALA A 167 -9.51 -12.71 -1.07
CA ALA A 167 -9.80 -12.55 0.36
C ALA A 167 -9.60 -11.11 0.87
N LEU A 168 -8.54 -10.43 0.42
CA LEU A 168 -8.30 -9.02 0.77
C LEU A 168 -9.38 -8.10 0.19
N LEU A 169 -9.79 -8.36 -1.05
CA LEU A 169 -10.84 -7.59 -1.71
C LEU A 169 -12.19 -7.79 -1.01
N ASP A 170 -12.57 -9.02 -0.71
CA ASP A 170 -13.82 -9.33 -0.02
C ASP A 170 -13.90 -8.64 1.33
N GLU A 171 -12.80 -8.64 2.09
CA GLU A 171 -12.74 -7.91 3.35
C GLU A 171 -12.84 -6.40 3.19
N ALA A 172 -12.15 -5.82 2.21
CA ALA A 172 -12.29 -4.39 1.92
C ALA A 172 -13.74 -4.02 1.56
N LEU A 173 -14.41 -4.86 0.77
CA LEU A 173 -15.81 -4.70 0.41
C LEU A 173 -16.76 -4.91 1.60
N MET A 174 -16.41 -5.77 2.56
CA MET A 174 -17.15 -5.91 3.83
C MET A 174 -17.00 -4.66 4.69
N VAL A 175 -15.78 -4.11 4.83
CA VAL A 175 -15.53 -2.85 5.56
C VAL A 175 -16.34 -1.70 4.98
N LEU A 176 -16.38 -1.57 3.64
CA LEU A 176 -17.22 -0.57 2.98
C LEU A 176 -18.71 -0.81 3.18
N GLY A 177 -19.15 -2.07 3.11
CA GLY A 177 -20.54 -2.44 3.38
C GLY A 177 -20.97 -2.07 4.81
N GLN A 178 -20.14 -2.36 5.81
CA GLN A 178 -20.41 -2.01 7.21
C GLN A 178 -20.47 -0.49 7.42
N LYS A 179 -19.55 0.27 6.82
CA LYS A 179 -19.57 1.74 6.86
C LYS A 179 -20.86 2.30 6.25
N SER A 180 -21.25 1.79 5.08
CA SER A 180 -22.46 2.24 4.37
C SER A 180 -23.72 1.90 5.15
N ALA A 181 -23.82 0.69 5.70
CA ALA A 181 -24.95 0.26 6.52
C ALA A 181 -25.08 1.10 7.80
N ARG A 182 -23.96 1.42 8.46
CA ARG A 182 -23.94 2.31 9.64
C ARG A 182 -24.46 3.71 9.28
N GLN A 183 -23.97 4.28 8.19
CA GLN A 183 -24.41 5.61 7.74
C GLN A 183 -25.90 5.64 7.40
N GLU A 184 -26.40 4.63 6.69
CA GLU A 184 -27.82 4.52 6.36
C GLU A 184 -28.70 4.35 7.62
N ALA A 185 -28.27 3.52 8.58
CA ALA A 185 -28.98 3.36 9.84
C ALA A 185 -29.03 4.66 10.63
N LEU A 186 -27.91 5.40 10.71
CA LEU A 186 -27.84 6.72 11.35
C LEU A 186 -28.75 7.74 10.66
N ARG A 187 -28.74 7.76 9.32
CA ARG A 187 -29.60 8.64 8.52
C ARG A 187 -31.08 8.35 8.76
N ARG A 188 -31.49 7.08 8.76
CA ARG A 188 -32.87 6.69 9.06
C ARG A 188 -33.28 7.06 10.48
N ALA A 189 -32.40 6.83 11.45
CA ALA A 189 -32.64 7.21 12.84
C ALA A 189 -32.78 8.73 12.98
N PHE A 190 -31.96 9.52 12.28
CA PHE A 190 -32.06 10.98 12.27
C PHE A 190 -33.39 11.45 11.70
N GLN A 191 -33.75 10.97 10.50
CA GLN A 191 -35.00 11.30 9.83
C GLN A 191 -36.23 10.92 10.65
N ALA A 192 -36.21 9.75 11.29
CA ALA A 192 -37.31 9.29 12.15
C ALA A 192 -37.39 10.07 13.47
N SER A 193 -36.29 10.64 13.95
CA SER A 193 -36.26 11.32 15.25
C SER A 193 -36.97 12.68 15.25
N GLY A 194 -37.07 13.35 14.10
CA GLY A 194 -37.61 14.72 13.98
C GLY A 194 -36.79 15.79 14.69
N LYS A 195 -35.59 15.45 15.21
CA LYS A 195 -34.72 16.35 15.96
C LYS A 195 -33.88 17.24 15.04
N SER A 196 -33.41 18.36 15.58
CA SER A 196 -32.32 19.11 14.95
C SER A 196 -31.02 18.30 14.90
N ALA A 197 -30.09 18.71 14.03
CA ALA A 197 -28.81 18.03 13.90
C ALA A 197 -27.98 18.11 15.19
N GLU A 198 -28.10 19.22 15.92
CA GLU A 198 -27.44 19.47 17.20
C GLU A 198 -27.94 18.51 18.30
N GLU A 199 -29.26 18.40 18.46
CA GLU A 199 -29.89 17.51 19.44
C GLU A 199 -29.60 16.03 19.14
N PHE A 200 -29.63 15.65 17.86
CA PHE A 200 -29.31 14.28 17.45
C PHE A 200 -27.82 13.97 17.64
N ALA A 201 -26.94 14.93 17.35
CA ALA A 201 -25.51 14.79 17.58
C ALA A 201 -25.19 14.59 19.06
N GLU A 202 -25.77 15.41 19.94
CA GLU A 202 -25.61 15.28 21.39
C GLU A 202 -26.08 13.89 21.89
N MET A 203 -27.25 13.44 21.43
CA MET A 203 -27.85 12.17 21.84
C MET A 203 -26.97 10.94 21.56
N TYR A 204 -26.31 10.93 20.41
CA TYR A 204 -25.49 9.80 19.95
C TYR A 204 -23.98 10.04 20.14
N GLY A 205 -23.59 11.16 20.76
CA GLY A 205 -22.19 11.56 20.92
C GLY A 205 -21.47 11.75 19.58
N LEU A 206 -22.19 12.21 18.55
CA LEU A 206 -21.67 12.44 17.20
C LEU A 206 -21.24 13.91 17.03
N GLY A 207 -20.46 14.19 15.99
CA GLY A 207 -20.21 15.58 15.60
C GLY A 207 -21.41 16.17 14.86
N VAL A 208 -21.76 17.44 15.13
CA VAL A 208 -22.86 18.12 14.42
C VAL A 208 -22.65 18.11 12.91
N ALA A 209 -21.40 18.27 12.46
CA ALA A 209 -21.04 18.19 11.04
C ALA A 209 -21.29 16.78 10.44
N GLU A 210 -21.08 15.72 11.22
CA GLU A 210 -21.35 14.34 10.80
C GLU A 210 -22.84 14.13 10.58
N VAL A 211 -23.69 14.62 11.50
CA VAL A 211 -25.15 14.52 11.38
C VAL A 211 -25.67 15.33 10.20
N ARG A 212 -25.17 16.57 10.00
CA ARG A 212 -25.55 17.40 8.85
C ARG A 212 -25.16 16.76 7.51
N ALA A 213 -24.06 15.99 7.47
CA ALA A 213 -23.66 15.26 6.28
C ALA A 213 -24.59 14.07 5.95
N LEU A 214 -25.42 13.59 6.89
CA LEU A 214 -26.39 12.52 6.62
C LEU A 214 -27.58 12.98 5.77
N THR A 215 -27.80 14.29 5.68
CA THR A 215 -28.90 14.90 4.91
C THR A 215 -28.46 15.60 3.62
N ALA A 216 -27.16 15.67 3.36
CA ALA A 216 -26.61 16.11 2.07
C ALA A 216 -26.72 14.99 1.03
#